data_AF-H0ADT3-F1
#
_entry.id   AF-H0ADT3-F1
#
_cell.length_a   1.000
_cell.length_b   1.000
_cell.length_c   1.000
_cell.angle_alpha   90.00
_cell.angle_beta   90.00
_cell.angle_gamma   90.00
#
_symmetry.space_group_name_H-M   'P 1'
#
loop_
_entity.id
_entity.type
_entity.pdbx_description
1 polymer ?
#
loop_
_entity_poly.entity_id
_entity_poly.type
_entity_poly.pdbx_seq_one_letter_code
_entity_poly.pdbx_strand_id
1 'polypeptide(L)' 'MHAEEIAQIVIEALDQEEKNFIMLNFANCDLVGHTGDLEATITAVETVDEQIGRLREKVEASKYDMV' A
#
# COMPACT_ATOMS: atom_id res chain seq x y z
N MET A 1 11.48 -5.11 2.46
CA MET A 1 10.06 -5.45 2.26
C MET A 1 9.55 -4.68 1.05
N HIS A 2 8.45 -5.13 0.44
CA HIS A 2 8.06 -4.74 -0.93
C HIS A 2 6.86 -3.77 -0.99
N ALA A 3 6.60 -2.96 0.06
CA ALA A 3 5.41 -2.10 0.08
C ALA A 3 5.40 -1.09 -1.07
N GLU A 4 6.52 -0.44 -1.35
CA GLU A 4 6.65 0.51 -2.47
C GLU A 4 6.36 -0.15 -3.82
N GLU A 5 7.01 -1.29 -4.09
CA GLU A 5 6.82 -2.05 -5.34
C GLU A 5 5.38 -2.49 -5.52
N ILE A 6 4.74 -2.96 -4.44
CA ILE A 6 3.33 -3.39 -4.48
C ILE A 6 2.39 -2.20 -4.72
N ALA A 7 2.62 -1.07 -4.04
CA ALA A 7 1.83 0.15 -4.27
C ALA A 7 1.96 0.65 -5.71
N GLN A 8 3.17 0.58 -6.27
CA GLN A 8 3.45 0.95 -7.66
C GLN A 8 2.66 0.09 -8.66
N ILE A 9 2.61 -1.23 -8.44
CA ILE A 9 1.80 -2.15 -9.28
C ILE A 9 0.31 -1.76 -9.25
N VAL A 10 -0.22 -1.38 -8.09
CA VAL A 10 -1.63 -0.95 -7.96
C VAL A 10 -1.86 0.38 -8.66
N ILE A 11 -0.94 1.35 -8.52
CA ILE A 11 -1.01 2.64 -9.23
C ILE A 11 -1.05 2.42 -10.76
N GLU A 12 -0.20 1.54 -11.28
CA GLU A 12 -0.18 1.20 -12.71
C GLU A 12 -1.47 0.50 -13.15
N ALA A 13 -2.04 -0.37 -12.31
CA ALA A 13 -3.32 -1.02 -12.58
C ALA A 13 -4.49 -0.02 -12.59
N LEU A 14 -4.45 1.01 -11.74
CA LEU A 14 -5.43 2.10 -11.74
C LEU A 14 -5.35 2.92 -13.04
N ASP A 15 -4.14 3.15 -13.56
CA ASP A 15 -3.92 3.86 -14.84
C ASP A 15 -4.46 3.11 -16.06
N GLN A 16 -4.41 1.78 -16.03
CA GLN A 16 -4.90 0.94 -17.12
C GLN A 16 -6.43 0.89 -17.18
N GLU A 17 -7.11 1.17 -16.06
CA GLU A 17 -8.57 1.14 -15.95
C GLU A 17 -9.25 -0.20 -16.35
N GLU A 18 -8.48 -1.30 -16.43
CA GLU A 18 -8.95 -2.61 -16.88
C GLU A 18 -9.63 -3.44 -15.79
N LYS A 19 -9.38 -3.11 -14.52
CA LYS A 19 -9.87 -3.87 -13.37
C LYS A 19 -11.06 -3.13 -12.75
N ASN A 20 -12.14 -3.85 -12.46
CA ASN A 20 -13.29 -3.28 -11.74
C ASN A 20 -13.10 -3.30 -10.22
N PHE A 21 -12.12 -4.08 -9.73
CA PHE A 21 -11.84 -4.24 -8.32
C PHE A 21 -10.36 -4.64 -8.15
N ILE A 22 -9.72 -4.06 -7.14
CA ILE A 22 -8.34 -4.34 -6.75
C ILE A 22 -8.33 -4.56 -5.24
N MET A 23 -7.70 -5.65 -4.79
CA MET A 23 -7.51 -5.95 -3.38
C MET A 23 -6.01 -6.02 -3.09
N LEU A 24 -5.59 -5.35 -2.03
CA LEU A 24 -4.19 -5.21 -1.66
C LEU A 24 -3.99 -5.61 -0.20
N ASN A 25 -2.88 -6.29 0.09
CA ASN A 25 -2.44 -6.59 1.45
C ASN A 25 -0.99 -6.11 1.64
N PHE A 26 -0.77 -5.21 2.60
CA PHE A 26 0.57 -4.85 3.07
C PHE A 26 0.95 -5.75 4.25
N ALA A 27 1.75 -6.79 3.97
CA ALA A 27 2.22 -7.73 5.00
C ALA A 27 3.31 -7.15 5.93
N ASN A 28 3.77 -5.93 5.65
CA ASN A 28 4.94 -5.33 6.31
C ASN A 28 4.82 -5.29 7.83
N CYS A 29 3.70 -4.78 8.35
CA CYS A 29 3.49 -4.60 9.79
C CYS A 29 3.36 -5.93 10.53
N ASP A 30 2.76 -6.94 9.89
CA ASP A 30 2.60 -8.28 10.47
C ASP A 30 3.94 -9.01 10.56
N LEU A 31 4.66 -9.08 9.44
CA LEU A 31 5.96 -9.76 9.36
C LEU A 31 6.99 -9.12 10.29
N VAL A 32 7.02 -7.78 10.37
CA VAL A 32 7.96 -7.08 11.26
C VAL A 32 7.48 -7.09 12.70
N GLY A 33 6.19 -6.94 12.96
CA GLY A 33 5.63 -7.00 14.30
C GLY A 33 5.90 -8.34 14.99
N HIS A 34 5.87 -9.45 14.24
CA HIS A 34 6.20 -10.77 14.76
C HIS A 34 7.67 -10.96 15.16
N THR A 35 8.57 -10.04 14.80
CA THR A 35 9.96 -10.06 15.28
C THR A 35 10.09 -9.59 16.73
N GLY A 36 9.09 -8.86 17.26
CA GLY A 36 9.13 -8.24 18.59
C GLY A 36 10.01 -6.99 18.68
N ASP A 37 10.55 -6.49 17.56
CA ASP A 37 11.32 -5.24 17.50
C ASP A 37 10.39 -4.04 17.32
N LEU A 38 10.28 -3.21 18.36
CA LEU A 38 9.41 -2.03 18.37
C LEU A 38 9.82 -0.99 17.34
N GLU A 39 11.11 -0.67 17.25
CA GLU A 39 11.61 0.37 16.35
C GLU A 39 11.42 -0.04 14.89
N ALA A 40 11.74 -1.29 14.57
CA ALA A 40 11.49 -1.83 13.23
C ALA A 40 9.99 -1.83 12.89
N THR A 41 9.13 -2.13 13.87
CA THR A 41 7.67 -2.12 13.68
C THR A 41 7.14 -0.71 13.42
N ILE A 42 7.65 0.30 14.12
CA ILE A 42 7.31 1.71 13.86
C ILE A 42 7.65 2.06 12.41
N THR A 43 8.88 1.79 11.97
CA THR A 43 9.30 2.03 10.59
C THR A 43 8.45 1.26 9.58
N ALA A 44 8.06 0.02 9.88
CA ALA A 44 7.19 -0.76 9.01
C ALA A 44 5.80 -0.13 8.84
N VAL A 45 5.22 0.40 9.92
CA VAL A 45 3.93 1.10 9.90
C VAL A 45 4.04 2.42 9.13
N GLU A 46 5.07 3.23 9.39
CA GLU A 46 5.32 4.50 8.67
C GLU A 46 5.49 4.27 7.17
N THR A 47 6.22 3.21 6.79
CA THR A 47 6.38 2.84 5.38
C THR A 47 5.04 2.51 4.72
N VAL A 48 4.16 1.76 5.42
CA VAL A 48 2.84 1.41 4.90
C VAL A 48 1.94 2.64 4.80
N ASP A 49 1.95 3.53 5.80
CA ASP A 49 1.17 4.76 5.82
C ASP A 49 1.53 5.68 4.64
N GLU A 50 2.84 5.84 4.35
CA GLU A 50 3.31 6.60 3.18
C GLU A 50 2.75 6.03 1.87
N GLN A 51 2.76 4.70 1.70
CA GLN A 51 2.24 4.07 0.49
C GLN A 51 0.70 4.17 0.39
N ILE A 52 -0.02 4.11 1.51
CA ILE A 52 -1.46 4.37 1.55
C ILE A 52 -1.75 5.80 1.11
N GLY A 53 -0.95 6.79 1.56
CA GLY A 53 -1.05 8.18 1.11
C GLY A 53 -0.91 8.31 -0.41
N ARG A 54 0.14 7.70 -0.99
CA ARG A 54 0.37 7.67 -2.44
C ARG A 54 -0.80 7.03 -3.21
N LEU A 55 -1.33 5.92 -2.72
CA LEU A 55 -2.49 5.25 -3.31
C LEU A 55 -3.74 6.14 -3.24
N ARG A 56 -3.95 6.81 -2.11
CA ARG A 56 -5.09 7.71 -1.91
C ARG A 56 -5.06 8.88 -2.90
N GLU A 57 -3.91 9.54 -3.06
CA GLU A 57 -3.74 10.60 -4.06
C GLU A 57 -4.05 10.11 -5.48
N LYS A 58 -3.57 8.91 -5.83
CA LYS A 58 -3.85 8.32 -7.14
C LYS A 58 -5.33 8.03 -7.33
N VAL A 59 -5.99 7.47 -6.32
CA VAL A 59 -7.42 7.14 -6.35
C VAL A 59 -8.26 8.39 -6.49
N GLU A 60 -7.96 9.46 -5.76
CA GLU A 60 -8.66 10.76 -5.85
C GLU A 60 -8.57 11.39 -7.26
N ALA A 61 -7.51 11.09 -8.01
CA ALA A 61 -7.34 11.52 -9.40
C ALA A 61 -7.95 10.55 -10.44
N SER A 62 -8.57 9.46 -10.00
CA SER A 62 -9.11 8.38 -10.84
C SER A 62 -10.63 8.26 -10.72
N LYS A 63 -11.22 7.29 -11.43
CA LYS A 63 -12.65 6.93 -11.33
C LYS A 63 -12.98 5.91 -10.22
N TYR A 64 -11.97 5.48 -9.46
CA TYR A 64 -12.10 4.44 -8.45
C TYR A 64 -12.42 5.04 -7.07
N ASP A 65 -13.00 4.21 -6.21
CA ASP A 65 -13.14 4.48 -4.79
C ASP A 65 -12.22 3.55 -4.00
N MET A 66 -11.57 4.09 -2.96
CA MET A 66 -10.80 3.31 -1.98
C MET A 66 -11.61 3.21 -0.68
N VAL A 67 -11.79 1.98 -0.20
CA VAL A 67 -12.64 1.65 0.97
C VAL A 67 -11.79 0.99 2.04
#